data_AF-E2CN00-F1
#
_entry.id   AF-E2CN00-F1
#
_cell.length_a   1.000
_cell.length_b   1.000
_cell.length_c   1.000
_cell.angle_alpha   90.00
_cell.angle_beta   90.00
_cell.angle_gamma   90.00
#
_symmetry.space_group_name_H-M   'P 1'
#
loop_
_entity.id
_entity.type
_entity.pdbx_description
1 polymer ?
#
loop_
_entity_poly.entity_id
_entity_poly.type
_entity_poly.pdbx_seq_one_letter_code
_entity_poly.pdbx_strand_id
1 'polypeptide(L)'
;MPESADFVMYWWHKAAQSVQKRGSSRNSGTRRFGLITTRAAKQTFNVRVIQAYTVDPKHPVSIVYAVPDHPWVDTVFAAKVRIAMSVVAPGNRNGSLVTTSSEVRALNSNDGWDVAFQTDIGKVRPNLRLGADVLSAKPLRSNQDLCSMGFATGSRGFFLSPAEASSMPKDEKRFLRQILSAHEITKQRKQRFVIDAWDIESENELRETAPWVCQRLLEKVFPKRAENNDPKLRREWWRFRRSNQDYRALKSGLDRFIVAPETSKHRLFFFEGPNTDVEHGAYGIGLSDAHFVAILSGRVHDVWALAQGGDLGATPRYNKTRCFDPFPFPKLNEAEKQALRTLGEELDAHRKRQQSAHPKLTLTQMYNVLEKLRAGETIEGKDKEIYDQGLIGILKDIHDRIDAAVADAYGWPVDLTDEEILFKLVDLNKERAAEEAAGHIRWLRPDYQNQEGKKAEAKGKQTELDVGAVIKIEKAPWLKVLPEQIAAVREVLEELGEASPEQIARRFQRARTTAIEPLLASLAALGQAQVTEDGRYAA
;
A
#
# COMPACT_ATOMS: atom_id res chain seq x y z
N MET A 1 -17.32 25.90 -3.23
CA MET A 1 -18.29 25.39 -2.24
C MET A 1 -19.50 24.89 -3.01
N PRO A 2 -20.04 23.69 -2.73
CA PRO A 2 -21.29 23.23 -3.33
C PRO A 2 -22.45 24.16 -2.94
N GLU A 3 -23.35 24.47 -3.86
CA GLU A 3 -24.52 25.33 -3.60
C GLU A 3 -25.49 24.72 -2.57
N SER A 4 -25.53 23.38 -2.49
CA SER A 4 -26.39 22.62 -1.56
C SER A 4 -25.72 22.28 -0.22
N ALA A 5 -24.57 22.88 0.11
CA ALA A 5 -23.93 22.65 1.40
C ALA A 5 -24.60 23.47 2.51
N ASP A 6 -24.70 22.90 3.72
CA ASP A 6 -25.23 23.60 4.90
C ASP A 6 -24.43 24.88 5.13
N PHE A 7 -25.12 25.94 5.57
CA PHE A 7 -24.49 27.25 5.80
C PHE A 7 -23.29 27.17 6.77
N VAL A 8 -23.35 26.29 7.78
CA VAL A 8 -22.24 26.08 8.72
C VAL A 8 -20.95 25.59 8.04
N MET A 9 -21.06 24.87 6.91
CA MET A 9 -19.91 24.39 6.14
C MET A 9 -19.15 25.52 5.44
N TYR A 10 -19.77 26.68 5.24
CA TYR A 10 -19.05 27.89 4.81
C TYR A 10 -17.98 28.31 5.83
N TRP A 11 -18.32 28.26 7.12
CA TRP A 11 -17.35 28.57 8.18
C TRP A 11 -16.30 27.50 8.33
N TRP A 12 -16.68 26.23 8.17
CA TRP A 12 -15.73 25.12 8.11
C TRP A 12 -14.70 25.34 6.99
N HIS A 13 -15.16 25.67 5.78
CA HIS A 13 -14.30 26.00 4.64
C HIS A 13 -13.34 27.15 4.94
N LYS A 14 -13.82 28.27 5.52
CA LYS A 14 -12.98 29.42 5.87
C LYS A 14 -11.93 29.08 6.93
N ALA A 15 -12.30 28.27 7.93
CA ALA A 15 -11.37 27.81 8.96
C ALA A 15 -10.29 26.88 8.38
N ALA A 16 -10.67 25.96 7.49
CA ALA A 16 -9.74 25.06 6.81
C ALA A 16 -8.71 25.81 5.95
N GLN A 17 -9.12 26.85 5.21
CA GLN A 17 -8.18 27.72 4.47
C GLN A 17 -7.15 28.37 5.40
N SER A 18 -7.59 28.80 6.59
CA SER A 18 -6.70 29.44 7.57
C SER A 18 -5.66 28.47 8.15
N VAL A 19 -6.05 27.20 8.35
CA VAL A 19 -5.12 26.13 8.77
C VAL A 19 -4.16 25.73 7.65
N GLN A 20 -4.63 25.58 6.40
CA GLN A 20 -3.76 25.29 5.26
C GLN A 20 -2.69 26.35 5.05
N LYS A 21 -3.05 27.64 5.17
CA LYS A 21 -2.09 28.76 5.06
C LYS A 21 -0.97 28.71 6.11
N ARG A 22 -1.19 28.08 7.27
CA ARG A 22 -0.13 27.84 8.25
C ARG A 22 0.82 26.72 7.79
N GLY A 23 0.31 25.69 7.13
CA GLY A 23 1.14 24.59 6.60
C GLY A 23 2.26 25.05 5.66
N SER A 24 2.10 26.19 5.02
CA SER A 24 3.08 26.82 4.12
C SER A 24 3.99 27.87 4.78
N SER A 25 3.71 28.32 6.00
CA SER A 25 4.46 29.36 6.73
C SER A 25 5.01 28.83 8.05
N ARG A 26 6.33 28.92 8.25
CA ARG A 26 7.00 28.23 9.37
C ARG A 26 6.68 28.75 10.77
N ASN A 27 6.00 29.89 10.97
CA ASN A 27 5.76 30.42 12.33
C ASN A 27 4.54 31.35 12.54
N SER A 28 3.63 31.54 11.57
CA SER A 28 2.42 32.37 11.75
C SER A 28 1.17 31.75 11.08
N GLY A 29 0.03 31.75 11.78
CA GLY A 29 -1.27 31.25 11.26
C GLY A 29 -2.04 30.35 12.23
N THR A 30 -3.21 29.85 11.83
CA THR A 30 -4.10 29.03 12.67
C THR A 30 -3.53 27.63 12.90
N ARG A 31 -3.31 27.22 14.15
CA ARG A 31 -2.73 25.90 14.52
C ARG A 31 -3.69 24.74 14.28
N ARG A 32 -4.91 24.89 14.78
CA ARG A 32 -6.03 23.96 14.69
C ARG A 32 -7.32 24.77 14.75
N PHE A 33 -8.43 24.21 14.29
CA PHE A 33 -9.76 24.77 14.56
C PHE A 33 -10.69 23.65 15.04
N GLY A 34 -11.71 24.02 15.82
CA GLY A 34 -12.80 23.15 16.22
C GLY A 34 -14.13 23.79 15.88
N LEU A 35 -15.06 23.03 15.31
CA LEU A 35 -16.41 23.51 15.00
C LEU A 35 -17.46 22.47 15.40
N ILE A 36 -18.56 23.00 15.95
CA ILE A 36 -19.82 22.29 16.08
C ILE A 36 -20.63 22.56 14.81
N THR A 37 -21.11 21.50 14.19
CA THR A 37 -21.95 21.54 12.99
C THR A 37 -23.23 20.76 13.22
N THR A 38 -24.19 20.88 12.31
CA THR A 38 -25.31 19.94 12.25
C THR A 38 -24.78 18.53 12.01
N ARG A 39 -25.48 17.49 12.51
CA ARG A 39 -25.17 16.08 12.18
C ARG A 39 -25.08 15.84 10.66
N ALA A 40 -25.76 16.67 9.86
CA ALA A 40 -25.73 16.65 8.41
C ALA A 40 -24.36 16.94 7.79
N ALA A 41 -23.35 17.38 8.57
CA ALA A 41 -21.97 17.50 8.09
C ALA A 41 -21.40 16.19 7.48
N LYS A 42 -21.97 15.04 7.84
CA LYS A 42 -21.64 13.71 7.31
C LYS A 42 -22.33 13.38 5.99
N GLN A 43 -23.24 14.22 5.50
CA GLN A 43 -23.98 14.01 4.25
C GLN A 43 -23.16 14.42 3.03
N THR A 44 -23.45 13.81 1.89
CA THR A 44 -22.63 13.84 0.66
C THR A 44 -22.17 15.24 0.23
N PHE A 45 -23.04 16.25 0.26
CA PHE A 45 -22.66 17.61 -0.16
C PHE A 45 -21.72 18.30 0.82
N ASN A 46 -21.92 18.11 2.13
CA ASN A 46 -21.08 18.67 3.19
C ASN A 46 -19.72 17.95 3.26
N VAL A 47 -19.72 16.64 3.02
CA VAL A 47 -18.49 15.82 2.91
C VAL A 47 -17.57 16.34 1.81
N ARG A 48 -18.10 16.77 0.65
CA ARG A 48 -17.28 17.34 -0.44
C ARG A 48 -16.52 18.59 0.00
N VAL A 49 -17.09 19.40 0.89
CA VAL A 49 -16.42 20.58 1.44
C VAL A 49 -15.19 20.17 2.23
N ILE A 50 -15.32 19.18 3.10
CA ILE A 50 -14.24 18.68 3.95
C ILE A 50 -13.20 17.95 3.08
N GLN A 51 -13.66 17.11 2.16
CA GLN A 51 -12.83 16.29 1.29
C GLN A 51 -11.84 17.14 0.49
N ALA A 52 -12.28 18.27 -0.06
CA ALA A 52 -11.47 19.20 -0.84
C ALA A 52 -10.17 19.64 -0.13
N TYR A 53 -10.15 19.62 1.20
CA TYR A 53 -8.98 19.98 2.01
C TYR A 53 -8.18 18.78 2.49
N THR A 54 -8.84 17.64 2.72
CA THR A 54 -8.16 16.43 3.19
C THR A 54 -7.36 15.71 2.10
N VAL A 55 -7.73 15.89 0.83
CA VAL A 55 -7.04 15.27 -0.32
C VAL A 55 -6.09 16.23 -1.04
N ASP A 56 -5.86 17.43 -0.49
CA ASP A 56 -4.93 18.40 -1.07
C ASP A 56 -3.49 17.82 -1.02
N PRO A 57 -2.81 17.66 -2.18
CA PRO A 57 -1.50 17.00 -2.23
C PRO A 57 -0.35 17.86 -1.69
N LYS A 58 -0.55 19.19 -1.54
CA LYS A 58 0.51 20.12 -1.10
C LYS A 58 0.35 20.49 0.36
N HIS A 59 -0.87 20.77 0.80
CA HIS A 59 -1.17 21.23 2.14
C HIS A 59 -2.42 20.51 2.69
N PRO A 60 -2.37 19.18 2.90
CA PRO A 60 -3.51 18.45 3.44
C PRO A 60 -3.82 18.91 4.86
N VAL A 61 -5.09 18.84 5.23
CA VAL A 61 -5.52 18.91 6.64
C VAL A 61 -6.09 17.57 7.08
N SER A 62 -6.06 17.30 8.37
CA SER A 62 -6.62 16.08 8.96
C SER A 62 -7.56 16.41 10.10
N ILE A 63 -8.65 15.66 10.19
CA ILE A 63 -9.53 15.67 11.35
C ILE A 63 -8.82 14.87 12.45
N VAL A 64 -8.49 15.55 13.54
CA VAL A 64 -7.75 14.97 14.69
C VAL A 64 -8.66 14.60 15.85
N TYR A 65 -9.90 15.08 15.84
CA TYR A 65 -10.95 14.68 16.77
C TYR A 65 -12.30 14.83 16.09
N ALA A 66 -13.20 13.86 16.26
CA ALA A 66 -14.57 14.00 15.78
C ALA A 66 -15.58 13.30 16.70
N VAL A 67 -16.69 13.98 16.97
CA VAL A 67 -17.93 13.37 17.48
C VAL A 67 -18.94 13.44 16.35
N PRO A 68 -19.27 12.32 15.69
CA PRO A 68 -20.09 12.37 14.49
C PRO A 68 -21.55 12.66 14.79
N ASP A 69 -22.03 12.34 15.98
CA ASP A 69 -23.42 12.48 16.37
C ASP A 69 -23.52 12.65 17.89
N HIS A 70 -24.12 13.74 18.34
CA HIS A 70 -24.33 14.04 19.76
C HIS A 70 -25.67 14.72 19.96
N PRO A 71 -26.44 14.38 21.02
CA PRO A 71 -27.68 15.06 21.34
C PRO A 71 -27.42 16.53 21.71
N TRP A 72 -28.17 17.47 21.15
CA TRP A 72 -28.10 18.86 21.62
C TRP A 72 -28.80 19.01 22.98
N VAL A 73 -28.46 20.07 23.70
CA VAL A 73 -28.97 20.36 25.04
C VAL A 73 -30.51 20.30 25.06
N ASP A 74 -31.09 19.64 26.06
CA ASP A 74 -32.55 19.48 26.22
C ASP A 74 -33.08 20.49 27.25
N THR A 75 -33.18 21.76 26.84
CA THR A 75 -33.89 22.79 27.62
C THR A 75 -35.16 23.23 26.88
N VAL A 76 -36.13 23.80 27.60
CA VAL A 76 -37.45 24.19 27.07
C VAL A 76 -37.36 25.09 25.82
N PHE A 77 -36.27 25.83 25.66
CA PHE A 77 -36.02 26.74 24.54
C PHE A 77 -34.93 26.26 23.57
N ALA A 78 -34.39 25.06 23.75
CA ALA A 78 -33.33 24.53 22.90
C ALA A 78 -33.87 24.02 21.55
N ALA A 79 -33.05 24.18 20.51
CA ALA A 79 -33.34 23.62 19.20
C ALA A 79 -33.30 22.09 19.24
N LYS A 80 -34.32 21.43 18.69
CA LYS A 80 -34.37 19.97 18.56
C LYS A 80 -33.48 19.49 17.41
N VAL A 81 -32.18 19.49 17.63
CA VAL A 81 -31.17 19.10 16.63
C VAL A 81 -30.17 18.10 17.21
N ARG A 82 -29.51 17.35 16.34
CA ARG A 82 -28.29 16.60 16.68
C ARG A 82 -27.11 17.25 15.99
N ILE A 83 -26.00 17.29 16.69
CA ILE A 83 -24.80 17.97 16.24
C ILE A 83 -23.68 16.98 15.93
N ALA A 84 -22.71 17.46 15.16
CA ALA A 84 -21.41 16.84 15.03
C ALA A 84 -20.35 17.83 15.51
N MET A 85 -19.23 17.32 16.02
CA MET A 85 -18.09 18.11 16.44
C MET A 85 -16.87 17.63 15.66
N SER A 86 -16.03 18.55 15.20
CA SER A 86 -14.77 18.19 14.54
C SER A 86 -13.67 19.16 14.92
N VAL A 87 -12.46 18.62 15.14
CA VAL A 87 -11.22 19.39 15.30
C VAL A 87 -10.27 19.01 14.18
N VAL A 88 -9.67 20.01 13.55
CA VAL A 88 -8.84 19.86 12.35
C VAL A 88 -7.47 20.49 12.56
N ALA A 89 -6.44 19.78 12.11
CA ALA A 89 -5.03 20.20 12.19
C ALA A 89 -4.34 20.09 10.81
N PRO A 90 -3.24 20.82 10.57
CA PRO A 90 -2.50 20.72 9.32
C PRO A 90 -1.72 19.41 9.22
N GLY A 91 -1.54 18.94 7.99
CA GLY A 91 -0.81 17.73 7.65
C GLY A 91 -1.68 16.48 7.56
N ASN A 92 -1.03 15.34 7.33
CA ASN A 92 -1.64 14.01 7.28
C ASN A 92 -1.47 13.33 8.64
N ARG A 93 -2.52 13.30 9.46
CA ARG A 93 -2.51 12.80 10.85
C ARG A 93 -3.67 11.84 11.09
N ASN A 94 -3.51 10.97 12.09
CA ASN A 94 -4.62 10.26 12.71
C ASN A 94 -5.42 11.20 13.61
N GLY A 95 -6.61 10.76 14.00
CA GLY A 95 -7.47 11.45 14.93
C GLY A 95 -8.30 10.47 15.75
N SER A 96 -8.92 11.00 16.81
CA SER A 96 -9.82 10.24 17.66
C SER A 96 -11.24 10.39 17.17
N LEU A 97 -11.90 9.29 16.84
CA LEU A 97 -13.34 9.26 16.62
C LEU A 97 -14.02 8.87 17.93
N VAL A 98 -14.83 9.78 18.45
CA VAL A 98 -15.58 9.60 19.68
C VAL A 98 -17.03 9.33 19.32
N THR A 99 -17.51 8.11 19.56
CA THR A 99 -18.89 7.70 19.30
C THR A 99 -19.66 7.58 20.60
N THR A 100 -20.94 7.94 20.56
CA THR A 100 -21.82 7.80 21.71
C THR A 100 -22.21 6.33 21.89
N SER A 101 -21.86 5.75 23.04
CA SER A 101 -22.15 4.34 23.39
C SER A 101 -23.45 4.20 24.18
N SER A 102 -23.82 5.18 25.01
CA SER A 102 -25.15 5.25 25.64
C SER A 102 -25.59 6.70 25.86
N GLU A 103 -26.91 6.93 25.77
CA GLU A 103 -27.56 8.21 26.05
C GLU A 103 -28.65 7.97 27.10
N VAL A 104 -28.48 8.49 28.31
CA VAL A 104 -29.49 8.42 29.38
C VAL A 104 -29.96 9.84 29.69
N ARG A 105 -31.27 10.05 29.68
CA ARG A 105 -31.82 11.37 30.04
C ARG A 105 -31.65 11.56 31.54
N ALA A 106 -30.94 12.62 31.94
CA ALA A 106 -30.73 12.89 33.36
C ALA A 106 -32.08 13.21 34.04
N LEU A 107 -32.34 12.58 35.18
CA LEU A 107 -33.59 12.75 35.95
C LEU A 107 -33.70 14.14 36.61
N ASN A 108 -32.58 14.84 36.77
CA ASN A 108 -32.52 16.18 37.37
C ASN A 108 -32.31 17.23 36.27
N SER A 109 -33.27 18.13 36.14
CA SER A 109 -33.61 18.90 34.94
C SER A 109 -32.70 20.09 34.58
N ASN A 110 -31.40 20.05 34.88
CA ASN A 110 -30.46 21.13 34.49
C ASN A 110 -29.24 20.66 33.67
N ASP A 111 -28.89 19.37 33.65
CA ASP A 111 -27.66 18.87 33.00
C ASP A 111 -27.87 18.15 31.65
N GLY A 112 -29.11 18.02 31.19
CA GLY A 112 -29.43 17.47 29.86
C GLY A 112 -29.29 15.94 29.75
N TRP A 113 -28.41 15.47 28.87
CA TRP A 113 -28.18 14.04 28.57
C TRP A 113 -26.88 13.57 29.23
N ASP A 114 -26.94 12.43 29.92
CA ASP A 114 -25.74 11.70 30.34
C ASP A 114 -25.30 10.80 29.18
N VAL A 115 -24.12 11.08 28.64
CA VAL A 115 -23.63 10.49 27.39
C VAL A 115 -22.33 9.76 27.68
N ALA A 116 -22.35 8.43 27.54
CA ALA A 116 -21.13 7.64 27.55
C ALA A 116 -20.51 7.62 26.15
N PHE A 117 -19.18 7.64 26.10
CA PHE A 117 -18.44 7.65 24.84
C PHE A 117 -17.53 6.43 24.72
N GLN A 118 -17.34 5.98 23.48
CA GLN A 118 -16.25 5.10 23.07
C GLN A 118 -15.33 5.88 22.14
N THR A 119 -14.03 5.78 22.35
CA THR A 119 -13.01 6.46 21.55
C THR A 119 -12.21 5.43 20.76
N ASP A 120 -12.21 5.58 19.44
CA ASP A 120 -11.39 4.80 18.53
C ASP A 120 -10.37 5.71 17.84
N ILE A 121 -9.13 5.27 17.66
CA ILE A 121 -8.05 6.06 17.06
C ILE A 121 -7.76 5.56 15.65
N GLY A 122 -7.71 6.48 14.69
CA GLY A 122 -7.32 6.13 13.31
C GLY A 122 -7.50 7.29 12.36
N LYS A 123 -7.52 7.02 11.06
CA LYS A 123 -7.71 8.08 10.06
C LYS A 123 -9.17 8.50 10.02
N VAL A 124 -9.50 9.65 10.64
CA VAL A 124 -10.85 10.21 10.57
C VAL A 124 -11.08 10.86 9.20
N ARG A 125 -12.11 10.39 8.50
CA ARG A 125 -12.46 10.76 7.13
C ARG A 125 -13.41 11.97 7.10
N PRO A 126 -13.58 12.62 5.93
CA PRO A 126 -14.50 13.74 5.75
C PRO A 126 -15.95 13.50 6.19
N ASN A 127 -16.41 12.25 6.19
CA ASN A 127 -17.74 11.85 6.67
C ASN A 127 -17.80 11.58 8.18
N LEU A 128 -16.75 11.93 8.92
CA LEU A 128 -16.60 11.72 10.37
C LEU A 128 -16.73 10.24 10.76
N ARG A 129 -16.12 9.35 9.96
CA ARG A 129 -15.92 7.94 10.29
C ARG A 129 -14.42 7.63 10.28
N LEU A 130 -14.01 6.57 10.96
CA LEU A 130 -12.70 5.98 10.73
C LEU A 130 -12.71 5.32 9.35
N GLY A 131 -11.65 5.50 8.57
CA GLY A 131 -11.39 4.63 7.43
C GLY A 131 -10.89 3.28 7.90
N ALA A 132 -10.95 2.26 7.04
CA ALA A 132 -10.37 0.95 7.31
C ALA A 132 -8.90 1.11 7.73
N ASP A 133 -8.51 0.51 8.86
CA ASP A 133 -7.14 0.54 9.35
C ASP A 133 -6.26 -0.44 8.57
N VAL A 134 -6.01 -0.10 7.31
CA VAL A 134 -5.18 -0.89 6.39
C VAL A 134 -3.75 -1.06 6.91
N LEU A 135 -3.25 -0.12 7.72
CA LEU A 135 -1.90 -0.18 8.30
C LEU A 135 -1.77 -1.28 9.38
N SER A 136 -2.88 -1.73 9.97
CA SER A 136 -2.89 -2.86 10.90
C SER A 136 -2.75 -4.22 10.22
N ALA A 137 -2.89 -4.29 8.89
CA ALA A 137 -2.84 -5.54 8.16
C ALA A 137 -1.45 -6.18 8.26
N LYS A 138 -1.44 -7.47 8.61
CA LYS A 138 -0.20 -8.23 8.83
C LYS A 138 0.19 -8.99 7.56
N PRO A 139 1.49 -9.11 7.25
CA PRO A 139 1.95 -10.05 6.24
C PRO A 139 1.45 -11.46 6.52
N LEU A 140 0.97 -12.15 5.49
CA LEU A 140 0.45 -13.52 5.57
C LEU A 140 1.52 -14.51 5.10
N ARG A 141 1.70 -15.60 5.84
CA ARG A 141 2.60 -16.71 5.49
C ARG A 141 2.21 -17.32 4.16
N SER A 142 0.91 -17.38 3.82
CA SER A 142 0.42 -17.82 2.51
C SER A 142 1.09 -17.09 1.33
N ASN A 143 1.51 -15.84 1.53
CA ASN A 143 2.07 -14.98 0.50
C ASN A 143 3.60 -14.91 0.56
N GLN A 144 4.21 -15.50 1.59
CA GLN A 144 5.63 -15.42 1.86
C GLN A 144 6.45 -16.06 0.72
N ASP A 145 7.58 -15.41 0.39
CA ASP A 145 8.55 -15.83 -0.62
C ASP A 145 8.03 -15.94 -2.05
N LEU A 146 6.80 -15.49 -2.32
CA LEU A 146 6.19 -15.51 -3.65
C LEU A 146 6.41 -14.23 -4.44
N CYS A 147 6.82 -13.12 -3.82
CA CYS A 147 7.02 -11.85 -4.51
C CYS A 147 8.37 -11.22 -4.13
N SER A 148 9.16 -10.85 -5.14
CA SER A 148 10.44 -10.16 -4.97
C SER A 148 10.72 -9.21 -6.12
N MET A 149 11.51 -8.16 -5.86
CA MET A 149 11.99 -7.26 -6.91
C MET A 149 12.90 -8.00 -7.89
N GLY A 150 13.02 -7.50 -9.11
CA GLY A 150 13.98 -8.01 -10.08
C GLY A 150 15.45 -7.78 -9.71
N PHE A 151 16.32 -8.00 -10.70
CA PHE A 151 17.76 -7.83 -10.55
C PHE A 151 18.20 -6.37 -10.52
N ALA A 152 19.23 -6.07 -9.74
CA ALA A 152 19.97 -4.81 -9.82
C ALA A 152 21.36 -5.09 -10.40
N THR A 153 21.51 -4.95 -11.72
CA THR A 153 22.78 -5.23 -12.42
C THR A 153 23.93 -4.36 -11.91
N GLY A 154 23.68 -3.05 -11.74
CA GLY A 154 24.64 -2.08 -11.22
C GLY A 154 25.72 -1.64 -12.21
N SER A 155 25.68 -2.14 -13.45
CA SER A 155 26.50 -1.65 -14.57
C SER A 155 25.73 -1.86 -15.88
N ARG A 156 25.84 -0.89 -16.80
CA ARG A 156 25.31 -1.05 -18.16
C ARG A 156 26.13 -2.04 -19.00
N GLY A 157 27.35 -2.38 -18.57
CA GLY A 157 28.22 -3.31 -19.29
C GLY A 157 27.70 -4.76 -19.35
N PHE A 158 26.74 -5.12 -18.49
CA PHE A 158 26.07 -6.42 -18.54
C PHE A 158 25.03 -6.53 -19.66
N PHE A 159 24.56 -5.40 -20.20
CA PHE A 159 23.51 -5.40 -21.22
C PHE A 159 24.11 -5.63 -22.61
N LEU A 160 23.35 -6.35 -23.43
CA LEU A 160 23.65 -6.61 -24.83
C LEU A 160 22.53 -6.08 -25.71
N SER A 161 22.90 -5.48 -26.83
CA SER A 161 22.00 -5.25 -27.95
C SER A 161 21.58 -6.59 -28.60
N PRO A 162 20.47 -6.63 -29.36
CA PRO A 162 20.07 -7.85 -30.08
C PRO A 162 21.15 -8.40 -31.01
N ALA A 163 21.95 -7.53 -31.64
CA ALA A 163 23.06 -7.94 -32.49
C ALA A 163 24.19 -8.61 -31.68
N GLU A 164 24.60 -8.00 -30.55
CA GLU A 164 25.60 -8.58 -29.66
C GLU A 164 25.14 -9.92 -29.07
N ALA A 165 23.88 -10.00 -28.62
CA ALA A 165 23.27 -11.23 -28.13
C ALA A 165 23.24 -12.34 -29.19
N SER A 166 23.04 -11.97 -30.46
CA SER A 166 23.05 -12.92 -31.59
C SER A 166 24.46 -13.44 -31.89
N SER A 167 25.49 -12.62 -31.70
CA SER A 167 26.90 -13.00 -31.88
C SER A 167 27.49 -13.86 -30.76
N MET A 168 26.78 -14.03 -29.64
CA MET A 168 27.23 -14.86 -28.53
C MET A 168 27.37 -16.34 -28.95
N PRO A 169 28.50 -17.01 -28.61
CA PRO A 169 28.69 -18.44 -28.85
C PRO A 169 27.54 -19.29 -28.30
N LYS A 170 27.16 -20.36 -29.01
CA LYS A 170 25.96 -21.16 -28.68
C LYS A 170 26.04 -21.81 -27.29
N ASP A 171 27.21 -22.30 -26.94
CA ASP A 171 27.56 -22.91 -25.65
C ASP A 171 27.52 -21.91 -24.49
N GLU A 172 27.79 -20.64 -24.75
CA GLU A 172 27.71 -19.56 -23.75
C GLU A 172 26.31 -18.92 -23.64
N LYS A 173 25.37 -19.24 -24.54
CA LYS A 173 24.00 -18.69 -24.49
C LYS A 173 23.21 -19.04 -23.23
N ARG A 174 23.68 -19.99 -22.42
CA ARG A 174 23.11 -20.27 -21.09
C ARG A 174 23.16 -19.06 -20.14
N PHE A 175 24.13 -18.16 -20.32
CA PHE A 175 24.26 -16.92 -19.54
C PHE A 175 23.39 -15.78 -20.09
N LEU A 176 22.76 -15.96 -21.24
CA LEU A 176 21.94 -14.93 -21.89
C LEU A 176 20.52 -14.96 -21.33
N ARG A 177 20.09 -13.84 -20.75
CA ARG A 177 18.72 -13.67 -20.24
C ARG A 177 18.05 -12.49 -20.92
N GLN A 178 16.79 -12.64 -21.32
CA GLN A 178 16.00 -11.47 -21.70
C GLN A 178 15.66 -10.69 -20.42
N ILE A 179 15.74 -9.37 -20.46
CA ILE A 179 15.44 -8.55 -19.29
C ILE A 179 14.46 -7.41 -19.60
N LEU A 180 13.47 -7.24 -18.73
CA LEU A 180 12.45 -6.20 -18.83
C LEU A 180 12.56 -5.19 -17.69
N SER A 181 12.47 -3.91 -18.02
CA SER A 181 12.26 -2.83 -17.06
C SER A 181 10.77 -2.54 -16.91
N ALA A 182 10.38 -1.85 -15.84
CA ALA A 182 9.01 -1.32 -15.69
C ALA A 182 8.56 -0.47 -16.90
N HIS A 183 9.50 0.23 -17.55
CA HIS A 183 9.22 1.01 -18.74
C HIS A 183 8.81 0.14 -19.93
N GLU A 184 9.47 -0.99 -20.15
CA GLU A 184 9.14 -1.90 -21.26
C GLU A 184 7.88 -2.69 -20.99
N ILE A 185 7.62 -3.02 -19.73
CA ILE A 185 6.37 -3.67 -19.32
C ILE A 185 5.19 -2.73 -19.63
N THR A 186 5.28 -1.45 -19.29
CA THR A 186 4.15 -0.50 -19.40
C THR A 186 4.00 0.16 -20.76
N LYS A 187 5.10 0.37 -21.48
CA LYS A 187 5.11 1.07 -22.77
C LYS A 187 5.37 0.11 -23.92
N GLN A 188 6.60 0.08 -24.40
CA GLN A 188 7.02 -0.69 -25.56
C GLN A 188 8.01 -1.77 -25.12
N ARG A 189 7.67 -3.02 -25.39
CA ARG A 189 8.57 -4.15 -25.17
C ARG A 189 9.73 -4.03 -26.15
N LYS A 190 10.93 -3.76 -25.62
CA LYS A 190 12.17 -3.84 -26.38
C LYS A 190 12.87 -5.15 -26.03
N GLN A 191 13.54 -5.73 -27.02
CA GLN A 191 14.41 -6.88 -26.77
C GLN A 191 15.71 -6.35 -26.16
N ARG A 192 15.83 -6.43 -24.84
CA ARG A 192 17.08 -6.22 -24.13
C ARG A 192 17.54 -7.54 -23.53
N PHE A 193 18.83 -7.77 -23.63
CA PHE A 193 19.47 -8.95 -23.08
C PHE A 193 20.49 -8.55 -22.03
N VAL A 194 20.72 -9.44 -21.08
CA VAL A 194 21.73 -9.30 -20.03
C VAL A 194 22.55 -10.59 -19.95
N ILE A 195 23.83 -10.43 -19.61
CA ILE A 195 24.71 -11.53 -19.23
C ILE A 195 24.52 -11.78 -17.74
N ASP A 196 24.03 -12.95 -17.38
CA ASP A 196 23.86 -13.41 -16.00
C ASP A 196 24.78 -14.60 -15.71
N ALA A 197 25.97 -14.32 -15.17
CA ALA A 197 26.96 -15.31 -14.75
C ALA A 197 26.90 -15.58 -13.23
N TRP A 198 25.68 -15.71 -12.69
CA TRP A 198 25.47 -15.88 -11.25
C TRP A 198 26.00 -17.19 -10.70
N ASP A 199 25.85 -18.27 -11.47
CA ASP A 199 26.28 -19.63 -11.17
C ASP A 199 27.80 -19.80 -11.15
N ILE A 200 28.55 -18.88 -11.75
CA ILE A 200 30.01 -18.89 -11.74
C ILE A 200 30.55 -18.47 -10.37
N GLU A 201 31.35 -19.34 -9.75
CA GLU A 201 31.89 -19.16 -8.40
C GLU A 201 33.26 -18.46 -8.40
N SER A 202 34.03 -18.58 -9.48
CA SER A 202 35.37 -17.99 -9.59
C SER A 202 35.66 -17.36 -10.94
N GLU A 203 36.63 -16.44 -10.98
CA GLU A 203 37.08 -15.83 -12.23
C GLU A 203 37.73 -16.85 -13.18
N ASN A 204 38.46 -17.83 -12.64
CA ASN A 204 39.09 -18.88 -13.44
C ASN A 204 38.04 -19.73 -14.15
N GLU A 205 36.98 -20.13 -13.42
CA GLU A 205 35.84 -20.83 -14.00
C GLU A 205 35.16 -20.01 -15.10
N LEU A 206 35.00 -18.69 -14.91
CA LEU A 206 34.47 -17.80 -15.95
C LEU A 206 35.32 -17.83 -17.22
N ARG A 207 36.65 -17.78 -17.06
CA ARG A 207 37.60 -17.77 -18.18
C ARG A 207 37.60 -19.08 -18.95
N GLU A 208 37.48 -20.20 -18.26
CA GLU A 208 37.51 -21.54 -18.84
C GLU A 208 36.17 -21.92 -19.48
N THR A 209 35.05 -21.62 -18.82
CA THR A 209 33.72 -22.09 -19.23
C THR A 209 32.95 -21.10 -20.10
N ALA A 210 33.35 -19.83 -20.11
CA ALA A 210 32.65 -18.76 -20.84
C ALA A 210 33.62 -17.66 -21.32
N PRO A 211 34.63 -17.97 -22.15
CA PRO A 211 35.68 -17.03 -22.54
C PRO A 211 35.14 -15.77 -23.24
N TRP A 212 34.09 -15.87 -24.07
CA TRP A 212 33.50 -14.72 -24.74
C TRP A 212 32.81 -13.79 -23.73
N VAL A 213 32.02 -14.36 -22.82
CA VAL A 213 31.38 -13.63 -21.71
C VAL A 213 32.44 -12.98 -20.83
N CYS A 214 33.49 -13.72 -20.47
CA CYS A 214 34.61 -13.22 -19.66
C CYS A 214 35.24 -11.99 -20.30
N GLN A 215 35.64 -12.09 -21.59
CA GLN A 215 36.22 -10.98 -22.33
C GLN A 215 35.28 -9.76 -22.33
N ARG A 216 34.00 -9.97 -22.65
CA ARG A 216 33.00 -8.91 -22.69
C ARG A 216 32.87 -8.19 -21.35
N LEU A 217 32.79 -8.93 -20.25
CA LEU A 217 32.65 -8.36 -18.91
C LEU A 217 33.97 -7.70 -18.45
N LEU A 218 35.14 -8.23 -18.81
CA LEU A 218 36.43 -7.59 -18.55
C LEU A 218 36.55 -6.23 -19.25
N GLU A 219 36.04 -6.09 -20.47
CA GLU A 219 36.09 -4.83 -21.20
C GLU A 219 35.06 -3.81 -20.69
N LYS A 220 33.85 -4.25 -20.33
CA LYS A 220 32.71 -3.34 -20.10
C LYS A 220 32.32 -3.17 -18.63
N VAL A 221 32.68 -4.10 -17.76
CA VAL A 221 32.26 -4.13 -16.35
C VAL A 221 33.45 -3.99 -15.40
N PHE A 222 34.51 -4.79 -15.59
CA PHE A 222 35.65 -4.84 -14.70
C PHE A 222 36.31 -3.47 -14.40
N PRO A 223 36.56 -2.56 -15.37
CA PRO A 223 37.30 -1.32 -15.10
C PRO A 223 36.62 -0.45 -14.03
N LYS A 224 35.28 -0.36 -14.09
CA LYS A 224 34.49 0.37 -13.08
C LYS A 224 34.28 -0.41 -11.79
N ARG A 225 34.32 -1.74 -11.84
CA ARG A 225 34.16 -2.59 -10.65
C ARG A 225 35.42 -2.61 -9.81
N ALA A 226 36.60 -2.65 -10.42
CA ALA A 226 37.90 -2.68 -9.74
C ALA A 226 38.09 -1.46 -8.80
N GLU A 227 37.60 -0.30 -9.20
CA GLU A 227 37.65 0.94 -8.42
C GLU A 227 36.47 1.12 -7.45
N ASN A 228 35.51 0.18 -7.41
CA ASN A 228 34.31 0.32 -6.59
C ASN A 228 34.64 0.18 -5.10
N ASN A 229 34.05 1.00 -4.23
CA ASN A 229 34.29 0.92 -2.78
C ASN A 229 33.84 -0.39 -2.13
N ASP A 230 32.85 -1.08 -2.70
CA ASP A 230 32.33 -2.35 -2.18
C ASP A 230 33.30 -3.52 -2.51
N PRO A 231 33.94 -4.16 -1.50
CA PRO A 231 34.87 -5.26 -1.73
C PRO A 231 34.24 -6.47 -2.41
N LYS A 232 32.94 -6.71 -2.21
CA LYS A 232 32.25 -7.83 -2.86
C LYS A 232 32.15 -7.58 -4.37
N LEU A 233 31.81 -6.36 -4.77
CA LEU A 233 31.72 -5.99 -6.18
C LEU A 233 33.07 -5.96 -6.89
N ARG A 234 34.18 -5.77 -6.16
CA ARG A 234 35.54 -5.92 -6.69
C ARG A 234 35.89 -7.40 -6.92
N ARG A 235 35.65 -8.25 -5.91
CA ARG A 235 35.99 -9.68 -5.96
C ARG A 235 35.11 -10.49 -6.90
N GLU A 236 33.82 -10.20 -6.94
CA GLU A 236 32.80 -10.88 -7.76
C GLU A 236 32.32 -9.95 -8.88
N TRP A 237 33.25 -9.33 -9.60
CA TRP A 237 32.96 -8.25 -10.54
C TRP A 237 32.05 -8.66 -11.71
N TRP A 238 32.02 -9.96 -12.04
CA TRP A 238 31.15 -10.56 -13.04
C TRP A 238 29.70 -10.78 -12.56
N ARG A 239 29.40 -10.58 -11.28
CA ARG A 239 28.05 -10.70 -10.74
C ARG A 239 27.33 -9.36 -10.69
N PHE A 240 26.00 -9.42 -10.68
CA PHE A 240 25.16 -8.25 -10.50
C PHE A 240 25.37 -7.62 -9.12
N ARG A 241 25.07 -6.32 -9.01
CA ARG A 241 25.13 -5.62 -7.72
C ARG A 241 24.18 -6.23 -6.69
N ARG A 242 23.00 -6.65 -7.13
CA ARG A 242 22.10 -7.54 -6.38
C ARG A 242 21.54 -8.59 -7.33
N SER A 243 22.04 -9.81 -7.19
CA SER A 243 21.59 -10.99 -7.94
C SER A 243 20.28 -11.60 -7.41
N ASN A 244 19.77 -11.08 -6.29
CA ASN A 244 18.47 -11.36 -5.67
C ASN A 244 18.09 -12.86 -5.63
N GLN A 245 18.55 -13.56 -4.60
CA GLN A 245 18.31 -14.99 -4.42
C GLN A 245 16.81 -15.30 -4.27
N ASP A 246 16.06 -14.50 -3.51
CA ASP A 246 14.60 -14.67 -3.35
C ASP A 246 13.88 -14.62 -4.71
N TYR A 247 14.29 -13.71 -5.59
CA TYR A 247 13.74 -13.61 -6.95
C TYR A 247 14.10 -14.82 -7.83
N ARG A 248 15.27 -15.43 -7.64
CA ARG A 248 15.64 -16.68 -8.33
C ARG A 248 14.85 -17.86 -7.78
N ALA A 249 14.72 -17.95 -6.46
CA ALA A 249 14.01 -19.02 -5.76
C ALA A 249 12.53 -19.06 -6.17
N LEU A 250 11.83 -17.91 -6.15
CA LEU A 250 10.41 -17.86 -6.49
C LEU A 250 10.11 -18.32 -7.93
N LYS A 251 11.07 -18.16 -8.84
CA LYS A 251 10.95 -18.57 -10.24
C LYS A 251 11.32 -20.04 -10.50
N SER A 252 12.03 -20.68 -9.57
CA SER A 252 12.56 -22.01 -9.78
C SER A 252 11.45 -23.02 -10.07
N GLY A 253 11.64 -23.82 -11.13
CA GLY A 253 10.69 -24.85 -11.57
C GLY A 253 9.39 -24.31 -12.19
N LEU A 254 9.30 -23.03 -12.53
CA LEU A 254 8.12 -22.45 -13.20
C LEU A 254 8.38 -22.21 -14.69
N ASP A 255 7.46 -22.69 -15.54
CA ASP A 255 7.47 -22.38 -16.98
C ASP A 255 7.00 -20.95 -17.29
N ARG A 256 6.31 -20.31 -16.33
CA ARG A 256 5.93 -18.90 -16.39
C ARG A 256 5.67 -18.35 -15.00
N PHE A 257 5.83 -17.05 -14.85
CA PHE A 257 5.59 -16.34 -13.59
C PHE A 257 5.00 -14.97 -13.88
N ILE A 258 4.40 -14.34 -12.87
CA ILE A 258 3.75 -13.04 -13.02
C ILE A 258 4.79 -11.93 -12.84
N VAL A 259 4.71 -10.87 -13.65
CA VAL A 259 5.50 -9.64 -13.49
C VAL A 259 4.59 -8.43 -13.29
N ALA A 260 5.04 -7.49 -12.46
CA ALA A 260 4.32 -6.24 -12.20
C ALA A 260 5.29 -5.06 -12.07
N PRO A 261 5.02 -3.90 -12.71
CA PRO A 261 5.84 -2.72 -12.53
C PRO A 261 5.63 -2.14 -11.12
N GLU A 262 6.73 -1.75 -10.47
CA GLU A 262 6.67 -1.12 -9.15
C GLU A 262 5.92 0.22 -9.24
N THR A 263 6.34 1.10 -10.14
CA THR A 263 5.74 2.44 -10.31
C THR A 263 4.94 2.50 -11.61
N SER A 264 3.63 2.73 -11.53
CA SER A 264 2.74 2.81 -12.68
C SER A 264 1.45 3.56 -12.32
N LYS A 265 0.81 4.22 -13.29
CA LYS A 265 -0.51 4.83 -13.07
C LYS A 265 -1.58 3.78 -12.78
N HIS A 266 -1.50 2.66 -13.49
CA HIS A 266 -2.46 1.55 -13.41
C HIS A 266 -1.79 0.31 -12.84
N ARG A 267 -2.52 -0.51 -12.09
CA ARG A 267 -2.03 -1.82 -11.60
C ARG A 267 -2.08 -2.82 -12.74
N LEU A 268 -0.93 -3.45 -12.99
CA LEU A 268 -0.72 -4.25 -14.20
C LEU A 268 0.07 -5.50 -13.83
N PHE A 269 -0.45 -6.66 -14.20
CA PHE A 269 0.12 -7.99 -13.94
C PHE A 269 0.10 -8.79 -15.25
N PHE A 270 1.20 -9.47 -15.57
CA PHE A 270 1.38 -10.21 -16.84
C PHE A 270 2.15 -11.49 -16.61
N PHE A 271 1.98 -12.48 -17.47
CA PHE A 271 2.88 -13.63 -17.50
C PHE A 271 4.14 -13.36 -18.31
N GLU A 272 5.28 -13.84 -17.82
CA GLU A 272 6.52 -13.99 -18.57
C GLU A 272 7.04 -15.43 -18.50
N GLY A 273 7.73 -15.85 -19.55
CA GLY A 273 8.38 -17.17 -19.60
C GLY A 273 9.64 -17.24 -18.73
N PRO A 274 10.25 -18.44 -18.58
CA PRO A 274 11.29 -18.67 -17.58
C PRO A 274 12.61 -17.98 -17.95
N ASN A 275 12.82 -17.68 -19.24
CA ASN A 275 14.01 -17.02 -19.81
C ASN A 275 13.93 -15.49 -19.82
N THR A 276 12.84 -14.93 -19.31
CA THR A 276 12.68 -13.48 -19.13
C THR A 276 12.82 -13.15 -17.66
N ASP A 277 13.64 -12.15 -17.35
CA ASP A 277 13.85 -11.59 -16.02
C ASP A 277 13.40 -10.13 -15.98
N VAL A 278 13.18 -9.60 -14.78
CA VAL A 278 12.88 -8.17 -14.60
C VAL A 278 14.00 -7.45 -13.87
N GLU A 279 14.13 -6.15 -14.11
CA GLU A 279 14.98 -5.26 -13.31
C GLU A 279 14.31 -4.86 -11.99
N HIS A 280 15.10 -4.35 -11.05
CA HIS A 280 14.68 -3.89 -9.71
C HIS A 280 13.49 -2.90 -9.65
N GLY A 281 13.14 -2.24 -10.76
CA GLY A 281 11.94 -1.39 -10.85
C GLY A 281 10.63 -2.15 -11.09
N ALA A 282 10.68 -3.49 -11.12
CA ALA A 282 9.52 -4.36 -11.26
C ALA A 282 9.67 -5.58 -10.33
N TYR A 283 8.54 -6.21 -10.05
CA TYR A 283 8.44 -7.41 -9.23
C TYR A 283 8.22 -8.63 -10.11
N GLY A 284 8.81 -9.76 -9.71
CA GLY A 284 8.34 -11.09 -10.09
C GLY A 284 7.51 -11.69 -8.97
N ILE A 285 6.43 -12.35 -9.35
CA ILE A 285 5.53 -13.08 -8.48
C ILE A 285 5.51 -14.54 -8.96
N GLY A 286 5.98 -15.45 -8.10
CA GLY A 286 6.22 -16.88 -8.36
C GLY A 286 4.95 -17.72 -8.40
N LEU A 287 3.97 -17.25 -9.17
CA LEU A 287 2.67 -17.89 -9.39
C LEU A 287 2.48 -18.08 -10.91
N SER A 288 2.10 -19.29 -11.33
CA SER A 288 2.01 -19.68 -12.75
C SER A 288 0.57 -19.87 -13.25
N ASP A 289 -0.42 -19.83 -12.37
CA ASP A 289 -1.83 -20.05 -12.69
C ASP A 289 -2.56 -18.71 -12.88
N ALA A 290 -3.35 -18.61 -13.96
CA ALA A 290 -3.94 -17.35 -14.41
C ALA A 290 -5.04 -16.81 -13.50
N HIS A 291 -5.63 -17.62 -12.61
CA HIS A 291 -6.61 -17.09 -11.64
C HIS A 291 -5.98 -16.03 -10.73
N PHE A 292 -4.68 -16.11 -10.45
CA PHE A 292 -3.96 -15.07 -9.72
C PHE A 292 -3.84 -13.77 -10.51
N VAL A 293 -3.64 -13.84 -11.84
CA VAL A 293 -3.64 -12.63 -12.70
C VAL A 293 -5.01 -11.96 -12.67
N ALA A 294 -6.10 -12.75 -12.70
CA ALA A 294 -7.45 -12.22 -12.59
C ALA A 294 -7.67 -11.52 -11.24
N ILE A 295 -7.39 -12.20 -10.12
CA ILE A 295 -7.56 -11.62 -8.77
C ILE A 295 -6.71 -10.35 -8.58
N LEU A 296 -5.44 -10.39 -8.98
CA LEU A 296 -4.52 -9.24 -8.83
C LEU A 296 -4.89 -8.08 -9.77
N SER A 297 -5.50 -8.36 -10.92
CA SER A 297 -5.96 -7.32 -11.86
C SER A 297 -7.36 -6.79 -11.56
N GLY A 298 -8.11 -7.43 -10.66
CA GLY A 298 -9.47 -7.02 -10.29
C GLY A 298 -9.51 -5.84 -9.32
N ARG A 299 -10.67 -5.18 -9.27
CA ARG A 299 -10.93 -3.98 -8.45
C ARG A 299 -10.63 -4.17 -6.98
N VAL A 300 -10.91 -5.35 -6.41
CA VAL A 300 -10.63 -5.64 -5.00
C VAL A 300 -9.14 -5.48 -4.67
N HIS A 301 -8.25 -6.00 -5.51
CA HIS A 301 -6.81 -5.85 -5.31
C HIS A 301 -6.32 -4.44 -5.68
N ASP A 302 -6.92 -3.80 -6.69
CA ASP A 302 -6.57 -2.42 -7.06
C ASP A 302 -6.84 -1.44 -5.91
N VAL A 303 -8.04 -1.49 -5.32
CA VAL A 303 -8.43 -0.69 -4.15
C VAL A 303 -7.48 -0.93 -2.97
N TRP A 304 -7.16 -2.20 -2.68
CA TRP A 304 -6.19 -2.56 -1.64
C TRP A 304 -4.80 -1.97 -1.90
N ALA A 305 -4.28 -2.17 -3.11
CA ALA A 305 -2.93 -1.77 -3.47
C ALA A 305 -2.77 -0.24 -3.50
N LEU A 306 -3.80 0.50 -3.93
CA LEU A 306 -3.81 1.96 -3.90
C LEU A 306 -3.91 2.52 -2.47
N ALA A 307 -4.65 1.86 -1.57
CA ALA A 307 -4.74 2.26 -0.17
C ALA A 307 -3.47 1.96 0.64
N GLN A 308 -2.81 0.83 0.36
CA GLN A 308 -1.62 0.36 1.08
C GLN A 308 -0.29 0.85 0.50
N GLY A 309 -0.29 1.17 -0.80
CA GLY A 309 0.88 1.54 -1.57
C GLY A 309 1.51 2.86 -1.12
N GLY A 310 2.53 3.27 -1.86
CA GLY A 310 3.08 4.62 -1.75
C GLY A 310 2.93 5.37 -3.06
N ASP A 311 3.47 6.58 -3.11
CA ASP A 311 3.51 7.37 -4.34
C ASP A 311 4.94 7.80 -4.67
N LEU A 312 5.24 7.89 -5.96
CA LEU A 312 6.42 8.60 -6.48
C LEU A 312 5.92 9.86 -7.20
N GLY A 313 5.86 10.97 -6.47
CA GLY A 313 5.18 12.18 -6.96
C GLY A 313 3.68 11.93 -7.11
N ALA A 314 3.17 11.97 -8.34
CA ALA A 314 1.76 11.72 -8.64
C ALA A 314 1.48 10.30 -9.17
N THR A 315 2.48 9.42 -9.20
CA THR A 315 2.33 8.06 -9.75
C THR A 315 2.35 7.03 -8.62
N PRO A 316 1.33 6.17 -8.51
CA PRO A 316 1.29 5.10 -7.51
C PRO A 316 2.46 4.12 -7.62
N ARG A 317 2.92 3.67 -6.46
CA ARG A 317 3.99 2.70 -6.25
C ARG A 317 3.47 1.48 -5.49
N TYR A 318 3.57 0.33 -6.14
CA TYR A 318 3.27 -0.98 -5.57
C TYR A 318 4.43 -1.42 -4.67
N ASN A 319 4.18 -1.52 -3.37
CA ASN A 319 5.18 -1.99 -2.41
C ASN A 319 4.83 -3.41 -1.98
N LYS A 320 5.65 -4.41 -2.33
CA LYS A 320 5.32 -5.81 -2.04
C LYS A 320 4.92 -6.04 -0.57
N THR A 321 5.62 -5.41 0.37
CA THR A 321 5.45 -5.64 1.81
C THR A 321 4.15 -5.06 2.35
N ARG A 322 3.55 -4.11 1.64
CA ARG A 322 2.26 -3.51 2.01
C ARG A 322 1.11 -3.94 1.12
N CYS A 323 1.38 -4.24 -0.15
CA CYS A 323 0.37 -4.56 -1.14
C CYS A 323 0.19 -6.07 -1.29
N PHE A 324 1.26 -6.84 -1.53
CA PHE A 324 1.17 -8.27 -1.83
C PHE A 324 1.25 -9.12 -0.56
N ASP A 325 2.27 -8.92 0.27
CA ASP A 325 2.56 -9.74 1.44
C ASP A 325 1.36 -9.82 2.42
N PRO A 326 0.58 -8.75 2.68
CA PRO A 326 -0.61 -8.83 3.55
C PRO A 326 -1.93 -9.08 2.82
N PHE A 327 -1.95 -9.21 1.49
CA PHE A 327 -3.22 -9.34 0.75
C PHE A 327 -3.90 -10.69 1.01
N PRO A 328 -5.13 -10.70 1.57
CA PRO A 328 -5.84 -11.95 1.82
C PRO A 328 -6.52 -12.43 0.54
N PHE A 329 -5.90 -13.38 -0.17
CA PHE A 329 -6.51 -14.03 -1.34
C PHE A 329 -7.82 -14.76 -0.95
N PRO A 330 -8.83 -14.79 -1.85
CA PRO A 330 -10.08 -15.50 -1.60
C PRO A 330 -9.84 -17.01 -1.56
N LYS A 331 -10.69 -17.73 -0.82
CA LYS A 331 -10.71 -19.19 -0.87
C LYS A 331 -11.54 -19.61 -2.08
N LEU A 332 -10.92 -20.30 -3.03
CA LEU A 332 -11.58 -20.73 -4.25
C LEU A 332 -12.01 -22.19 -4.17
N ASN A 333 -13.18 -22.50 -4.72
CA ASN A 333 -13.50 -23.83 -5.20
C ASN A 333 -12.97 -24.04 -6.64
N GLU A 334 -13.00 -25.28 -7.15
CA GLU A 334 -12.43 -25.59 -8.47
C GLU A 334 -13.17 -24.90 -9.63
N ALA A 335 -14.48 -24.67 -9.51
CA ALA A 335 -15.25 -23.98 -10.54
C ALA A 335 -14.89 -22.48 -10.61
N GLU A 336 -14.83 -21.80 -9.47
CA GLU A 336 -14.38 -20.41 -9.35
C GLU A 336 -12.94 -20.25 -9.86
N LYS A 337 -12.06 -21.18 -9.47
CA LYS A 337 -10.67 -21.20 -9.92
C LYS A 337 -10.56 -21.34 -11.43
N GLN A 338 -11.34 -22.22 -12.05
CA GLN A 338 -11.34 -22.40 -13.50
C GLN A 338 -11.93 -21.18 -14.24
N ALA A 339 -12.97 -20.55 -13.70
CA ALA A 339 -13.56 -19.33 -14.27
C ALA A 339 -12.55 -18.16 -14.25
N LEU A 340 -11.94 -17.90 -13.08
CA LEU A 340 -10.91 -16.87 -12.93
C LEU A 340 -9.66 -17.18 -13.75
N ARG A 341 -9.26 -18.45 -13.87
CA ARG A 341 -8.15 -18.86 -14.76
C ARG A 341 -8.42 -18.47 -16.20
N THR A 342 -9.60 -18.78 -16.71
CA THR A 342 -10.00 -18.47 -18.09
C THR A 342 -9.94 -16.96 -18.33
N LEU A 343 -10.49 -16.17 -17.41
CA LEU A 343 -10.48 -14.70 -17.48
C LEU A 343 -9.06 -14.12 -17.40
N GLY A 344 -8.20 -14.67 -16.54
CA GLY A 344 -6.81 -14.25 -16.42
C GLY A 344 -6.00 -14.51 -17.70
N GLU A 345 -6.20 -15.66 -18.35
CA GLU A 345 -5.59 -15.97 -19.65
C GLU A 345 -6.11 -15.03 -20.73
N GLU A 346 -7.43 -14.79 -20.76
CA GLU A 346 -8.08 -13.88 -21.72
C GLU A 346 -7.51 -12.46 -21.60
N LEU A 347 -7.34 -11.95 -20.38
CA LEU A 347 -6.78 -10.64 -20.10
C LEU A 347 -5.31 -10.51 -20.53
N ASP A 348 -4.46 -11.47 -20.15
CA ASP A 348 -3.04 -11.47 -20.49
C ASP A 348 -2.84 -11.58 -22.02
N ALA A 349 -3.58 -12.49 -22.67
CA ALA A 349 -3.56 -12.68 -24.11
C ALA A 349 -4.06 -11.44 -24.86
N HIS A 350 -5.15 -10.81 -24.41
CA HIS A 350 -5.68 -9.59 -25.03
C HIS A 350 -4.66 -8.47 -25.05
N ARG A 351 -4.07 -8.17 -23.88
CA ARG A 351 -3.06 -7.11 -23.73
C ARG A 351 -1.86 -7.36 -24.64
N LYS A 352 -1.30 -8.59 -24.63
CA LYS A 352 -0.15 -8.96 -25.46
C LYS A 352 -0.46 -8.90 -26.95
N ARG A 353 -1.63 -9.40 -27.37
CA ARG A 353 -2.08 -9.37 -28.77
C ARG A 353 -2.19 -7.94 -29.28
N GLN A 354 -2.83 -7.03 -28.54
CA GLN A 354 -2.96 -5.64 -28.98
C GLN A 354 -1.63 -4.90 -29.02
N GLN A 355 -0.75 -5.09 -28.02
CA GLN A 355 0.59 -4.50 -28.06
C GLN A 355 1.44 -5.02 -29.22
N SER A 356 1.29 -6.30 -29.58
CA SER A 356 2.00 -6.89 -30.73
C SER A 356 1.46 -6.38 -32.07
N ALA A 357 0.14 -6.24 -32.21
CA ALA A 357 -0.49 -5.74 -33.43
C ALA A 357 -0.26 -4.23 -33.63
N HIS A 358 -0.17 -3.48 -32.53
CA HIS A 358 0.01 -2.02 -32.54
C HIS A 358 1.22 -1.61 -31.69
N PRO A 359 2.47 -1.68 -32.19
CA PRO A 359 3.67 -1.46 -31.39
C PRO A 359 3.83 -0.06 -30.77
N LYS A 360 3.04 0.94 -31.24
CA LYS A 360 2.98 2.30 -30.67
C LYS A 360 1.95 2.43 -29.55
N LEU A 361 1.04 1.47 -29.41
CA LEU A 361 0.01 1.43 -28.39
C LEU A 361 0.60 0.95 -27.06
N THR A 362 0.57 1.83 -26.05
CA THR A 362 1.03 1.51 -24.70
C THR A 362 -0.13 1.10 -23.80
N LEU A 363 0.15 0.31 -22.77
CA LEU A 363 -0.87 -0.06 -21.79
C LEU A 363 -1.36 1.16 -21.02
N THR A 364 -0.49 2.12 -20.71
CA THR A 364 -0.92 3.38 -20.09
C THR A 364 -2.00 4.08 -20.94
N GLN A 365 -1.85 4.11 -22.28
CA GLN A 365 -2.87 4.67 -23.17
C GLN A 365 -4.16 3.87 -23.13
N MET A 366 -4.08 2.55 -23.28
CA MET A 366 -5.26 1.67 -23.25
C MET A 366 -6.08 1.86 -21.98
N TYR A 367 -5.42 1.88 -20.82
CA TYR A 367 -6.10 2.04 -19.53
C TYR A 367 -6.58 3.47 -19.28
N ASN A 368 -5.89 4.50 -19.78
CA ASN A 368 -6.43 5.86 -19.71
C ASN A 368 -7.76 5.99 -20.47
N VAL A 369 -7.86 5.38 -21.66
CA VAL A 369 -9.09 5.38 -22.44
C VAL A 369 -10.16 4.47 -21.83
N LEU A 370 -9.77 3.35 -21.19
CA LEU A 370 -10.68 2.52 -20.41
C LEU A 370 -11.33 3.31 -19.26
N GLU A 371 -10.56 4.11 -18.53
CA GLU A 371 -11.10 4.94 -17.44
C GLU A 371 -12.04 6.03 -17.97
N LYS A 372 -11.72 6.66 -19.12
CA LYS A 372 -12.65 7.58 -19.80
C LYS A 372 -13.96 6.91 -20.19
N LEU A 373 -13.87 5.70 -20.75
CA LEU A 373 -15.04 4.90 -21.11
C LEU A 373 -15.90 4.60 -19.89
N ARG A 374 -15.29 4.21 -18.77
CA ARG A 374 -15.99 3.96 -17.49
C ARG A 374 -16.64 5.21 -16.92
N ALA A 375 -16.01 6.37 -17.10
CA ALA A 375 -16.55 7.66 -16.68
C ALA A 375 -17.68 8.20 -17.58
N GLY A 376 -17.99 7.52 -18.69
CA GLY A 376 -18.97 8.00 -19.67
C GLY A 376 -18.51 9.24 -20.44
N GLU A 377 -17.20 9.51 -20.47
CA GLU A 377 -16.62 10.61 -21.24
C GLU A 377 -16.66 10.31 -22.74
N THR A 378 -16.80 11.35 -23.56
CA THR A 378 -16.76 11.23 -25.01
C THR A 378 -15.38 10.77 -25.49
N ILE A 379 -15.34 9.70 -26.31
CA ILE A 379 -14.11 9.12 -26.85
C ILE A 379 -13.96 9.53 -28.32
N GLU A 380 -13.09 10.49 -28.59
CA GLU A 380 -12.89 11.09 -29.91
C GLU A 380 -11.39 11.29 -30.24
N GLY A 381 -11.10 11.58 -31.51
CA GLY A 381 -9.75 11.89 -31.98
C GLY A 381 -8.74 10.77 -31.68
N LYS A 382 -7.64 11.12 -31.01
CA LYS A 382 -6.58 10.16 -30.63
C LYS A 382 -7.07 9.08 -29.66
N ASP A 383 -8.02 9.41 -28.78
CA ASP A 383 -8.56 8.43 -27.84
C ASP A 383 -9.45 7.41 -28.56
N LYS A 384 -10.09 7.80 -29.66
CA LYS A 384 -10.84 6.88 -30.52
C LYS A 384 -9.93 5.91 -31.26
N GLU A 385 -8.78 6.37 -31.77
CA GLU A 385 -7.76 5.49 -32.35
C GLU A 385 -7.25 4.47 -31.31
N ILE A 386 -6.96 4.92 -30.09
CA ILE A 386 -6.56 4.03 -28.98
C ILE A 386 -7.69 3.07 -28.60
N TYR A 387 -8.95 3.53 -28.60
CA TYR A 387 -10.12 2.70 -28.32
C TYR A 387 -10.22 1.54 -29.30
N ASP A 388 -10.07 1.83 -30.60
CA ASP A 388 -10.20 0.84 -31.66
C ASP A 388 -8.97 -0.09 -31.71
N GLN A 389 -7.75 0.43 -31.65
CA GLN A 389 -6.51 -0.38 -31.64
C GLN A 389 -6.38 -1.20 -30.35
N GLY A 390 -6.81 -0.67 -29.21
CA GLY A 390 -6.78 -1.38 -27.92
C GLY A 390 -7.95 -2.33 -27.72
N LEU A 391 -8.95 -2.30 -28.61
CA LEU A 391 -10.24 -2.98 -28.46
C LEU A 391 -10.79 -2.77 -27.03
N ILE A 392 -10.91 -1.51 -26.63
CA ILE A 392 -11.12 -1.12 -25.23
C ILE A 392 -12.49 -1.57 -24.70
N GLY A 393 -13.51 -1.71 -25.56
CA GLY A 393 -14.78 -2.31 -25.17
C GLY A 393 -14.64 -3.77 -24.68
N ILE A 394 -13.81 -4.57 -25.36
CA ILE A 394 -13.50 -5.96 -24.95
C ILE A 394 -12.67 -5.94 -23.67
N LEU A 395 -11.68 -5.05 -23.57
CA LEU A 395 -10.89 -4.91 -22.35
C LEU A 395 -11.77 -4.57 -21.14
N LYS A 396 -12.78 -3.70 -21.31
CA LYS A 396 -13.75 -3.37 -20.28
C LYS A 396 -14.58 -4.60 -19.88
N ASP A 397 -15.13 -5.33 -20.85
CA ASP A 397 -15.91 -6.56 -20.60
C ASP A 397 -15.11 -7.59 -19.78
N ILE A 398 -13.84 -7.83 -20.17
CA ILE A 398 -12.96 -8.75 -19.43
C ILE A 398 -12.80 -8.30 -17.98
N HIS A 399 -12.55 -7.01 -17.73
CA HIS A 399 -12.41 -6.49 -16.36
C HIS A 399 -13.71 -6.57 -15.57
N ASP A 400 -14.84 -6.22 -16.16
CA ASP A 400 -16.13 -6.27 -15.48
C ASP A 400 -16.48 -7.73 -15.09
N ARG A 401 -16.17 -8.70 -15.96
CA ARG A 401 -16.32 -10.14 -15.67
C ARG A 401 -15.34 -10.62 -14.59
N ILE A 402 -14.10 -10.11 -14.59
CA ILE A 402 -13.13 -10.37 -13.51
C ILE A 402 -13.65 -9.81 -12.19
N ASP A 403 -14.12 -8.57 -12.16
CA ASP A 403 -14.60 -7.91 -10.94
C ASP A 403 -15.80 -8.65 -10.34
N ALA A 404 -16.75 -9.08 -11.18
CA ALA A 404 -17.86 -9.93 -10.75
C ALA A 404 -17.38 -11.28 -10.19
N ALA A 405 -16.53 -12.01 -10.92
CA ALA A 405 -16.05 -13.32 -10.50
C ALA A 405 -15.17 -13.25 -9.23
N VAL A 406 -14.40 -12.18 -9.05
CA VAL A 406 -13.63 -11.93 -7.83
C VAL A 406 -14.56 -11.61 -6.67
N ALA A 407 -15.58 -10.78 -6.86
CA ALA A 407 -16.56 -10.49 -5.82
C ALA A 407 -17.28 -11.77 -5.36
N ASP A 408 -17.71 -12.62 -6.29
CA ASP A 408 -18.31 -13.93 -6.01
C ASP A 408 -17.35 -14.84 -5.23
N ALA A 409 -16.07 -14.90 -5.62
CA ALA A 409 -15.04 -15.68 -4.91
C ALA A 409 -14.79 -15.21 -3.47
N TYR A 410 -15.02 -13.93 -3.17
CA TYR A 410 -15.01 -13.41 -1.80
C TYR A 410 -16.36 -13.59 -1.07
N GLY A 411 -17.42 -13.95 -1.80
CA GLY A 411 -18.80 -13.98 -1.30
C GLY A 411 -19.38 -12.59 -1.06
N TRP A 412 -18.95 -11.59 -1.84
CA TRP A 412 -19.29 -10.18 -1.66
C TRP A 412 -20.14 -9.65 -2.83
N PRO A 413 -21.02 -8.66 -2.59
CA PRO A 413 -21.65 -7.92 -3.68
C PRO A 413 -20.62 -7.21 -4.57
N VAL A 414 -20.90 -7.13 -5.88
CA VAL A 414 -20.00 -6.47 -6.84
C VAL A 414 -19.97 -4.94 -6.71
N ASP A 415 -21.06 -4.36 -6.19
CA ASP A 415 -21.30 -2.92 -6.09
C ASP A 415 -20.79 -2.30 -4.77
N LEU A 416 -20.03 -3.05 -3.98
CA LEU A 416 -19.40 -2.52 -2.76
C LEU A 416 -18.56 -1.28 -3.08
N THR A 417 -18.65 -0.29 -2.20
CA THR A 417 -17.78 0.88 -2.23
C THR A 417 -16.33 0.49 -1.94
N ASP A 418 -15.36 1.29 -2.39
CA ASP A 418 -13.93 1.05 -2.12
C ASP A 418 -13.68 0.89 -0.61
N GLU A 419 -14.38 1.66 0.21
CA GLU A 419 -14.23 1.62 1.67
C GLU A 419 -14.75 0.29 2.27
N GLU A 420 -15.91 -0.19 1.82
CA GLU A 420 -16.44 -1.48 2.28
C GLU A 420 -15.53 -2.64 1.87
N ILE A 421 -14.93 -2.58 0.69
CA ILE A 421 -13.89 -3.52 0.26
C ILE A 421 -12.71 -3.48 1.24
N LEU A 422 -12.20 -2.29 1.58
CA LEU A 422 -11.06 -2.16 2.51
C LEU A 422 -11.39 -2.69 3.90
N PHE A 423 -12.56 -2.39 4.47
CA PHE A 423 -12.97 -2.95 5.76
C PHE A 423 -12.99 -4.47 5.73
N LYS A 424 -13.64 -5.06 4.72
CA LYS A 424 -13.72 -6.51 4.58
C LYS A 424 -12.36 -7.15 4.37
N LEU A 425 -11.44 -6.51 3.64
CA LEU A 425 -10.07 -7.00 3.45
C LEU A 425 -9.24 -6.92 4.74
N VAL A 426 -9.38 -5.85 5.53
CA VAL A 426 -8.70 -5.74 6.83
C VAL A 426 -9.19 -6.83 7.80
N ASP A 427 -10.50 -7.06 7.86
CA ASP A 427 -11.08 -8.11 8.71
C ASP A 427 -10.66 -9.50 8.23
N LEU A 428 -10.67 -9.75 6.92
CA LEU A 428 -10.22 -11.01 6.35
C LEU A 428 -8.71 -11.23 6.57
N ASN A 429 -7.90 -10.18 6.51
CA ASN A 429 -6.47 -10.27 6.86
C ASN A 429 -6.29 -10.69 8.33
N LYS A 430 -7.05 -10.11 9.26
CA LYS A 430 -7.02 -10.49 10.69
C LYS A 430 -7.45 -11.94 10.89
N GLU A 431 -8.51 -12.38 10.21
CA GLU A 431 -8.95 -13.78 10.19
C GLU A 431 -7.83 -14.70 9.72
N ARG A 432 -7.23 -14.41 8.55
CA ARG A 432 -6.11 -15.21 8.00
C ARG A 432 -4.89 -15.23 8.91
N ALA A 433 -4.52 -14.08 9.48
CA ALA A 433 -3.40 -14.03 10.41
C ALA A 433 -3.64 -14.87 11.68
N ALA A 434 -4.89 -14.91 12.18
CA ALA A 434 -5.27 -15.77 13.30
C ALA A 434 -5.25 -17.26 12.92
N GLU A 435 -5.76 -17.60 11.72
CA GLU A 435 -5.69 -18.97 11.18
C GLU A 435 -4.23 -19.45 11.07
N GLU A 436 -3.35 -18.63 10.49
CA GLU A 436 -1.93 -18.95 10.33
C GLU A 436 -1.20 -19.07 11.66
N ALA A 437 -1.56 -18.24 12.65
CA ALA A 437 -1.05 -18.36 14.02
C ALA A 437 -1.49 -19.66 14.69
N ALA A 438 -2.69 -20.16 14.38
CA ALA A 438 -3.18 -21.48 14.79
C ALA A 438 -2.61 -22.65 13.96
N GLY A 439 -1.73 -22.37 12.99
CA GLY A 439 -1.11 -23.38 12.12
C GLY A 439 -1.87 -23.67 10.82
N HIS A 440 -2.98 -22.99 10.56
CA HIS A 440 -3.77 -23.12 9.34
C HIS A 440 -3.29 -22.17 8.24
N ILE A 441 -2.28 -22.61 7.48
CA ILE A 441 -1.73 -21.82 6.38
C ILE A 441 -2.30 -22.27 5.04
N ARG A 442 -2.93 -21.34 4.32
CA ARG A 442 -3.52 -21.58 2.99
C ARG A 442 -2.48 -21.26 1.91
N TRP A 443 -1.48 -22.12 1.79
CA TRP A 443 -0.37 -21.95 0.84
C TRP A 443 -0.86 -21.74 -0.59
N LEU A 444 -0.40 -20.69 -1.26
CA LEU A 444 -0.72 -20.42 -2.66
C LEU A 444 0.12 -21.29 -3.60
N ARG A 445 1.34 -21.65 -3.19
CA ARG A 445 2.23 -22.58 -3.90
C ARG A 445 2.85 -23.59 -2.90
N PRO A 446 2.08 -24.60 -2.47
CA PRO A 446 2.51 -25.58 -1.46
C PRO A 446 3.87 -26.23 -1.77
N ASP A 447 4.10 -26.64 -3.02
CA ASP A 447 5.34 -27.34 -3.44
C ASP A 447 6.61 -26.48 -3.30
N TYR A 448 6.46 -25.16 -3.18
CA TYR A 448 7.58 -24.23 -2.99
C TYR A 448 7.66 -23.72 -1.55
N GLN A 449 6.52 -23.37 -0.95
CA GLN A 449 6.46 -22.77 0.38
C GLN A 449 6.51 -23.80 1.52
N ASN A 450 6.20 -25.07 1.23
CA ASN A 450 6.09 -26.15 2.22
C ASN A 450 6.72 -27.46 1.72
N GLN A 451 7.97 -27.39 1.27
CA GLN A 451 8.72 -28.55 0.78
C GLN A 451 8.87 -29.67 1.82
N GLU A 452 8.89 -29.32 3.11
CA GLU A 452 8.97 -30.29 4.22
C GLU A 452 7.62 -30.97 4.54
N GLY A 453 6.53 -30.62 3.84
CA GLY A 453 5.24 -31.30 3.96
C GLY A 453 4.55 -31.11 5.31
N LYS A 454 4.82 -30.03 6.05
CA LYS A 454 4.13 -29.74 7.32
C LYS A 454 2.65 -29.52 7.04
N LYS A 455 1.81 -30.52 7.32
CA LYS A 455 0.36 -30.40 7.22
C LYS A 455 -0.13 -29.38 8.25
N ALA A 456 -1.04 -28.51 7.83
CA ALA A 456 -1.82 -27.65 8.70
C ALA A 456 -2.85 -28.49 9.47
N GLU A 457 -2.42 -29.19 10.53
CA GLU A 457 -3.34 -29.83 11.46
C GLU A 457 -3.84 -28.83 12.50
N ALA A 458 -5.16 -28.81 12.72
CA ALA A 458 -5.82 -28.00 13.73
C ALA A 458 -5.33 -28.38 15.13
N LYS A 459 -4.34 -27.66 15.67
CA LYS A 459 -4.05 -27.72 17.09
C LYS A 459 -4.93 -26.70 17.80
N GLY A 460 -5.96 -27.23 18.46
CA GLY A 460 -6.79 -26.48 19.38
C GLY A 460 -5.96 -25.74 20.44
N LYS A 461 -6.37 -24.49 20.70
CA LYS A 461 -6.05 -23.60 21.82
C LYS A 461 -4.92 -24.03 22.76
N GLN A 462 -3.84 -23.25 22.77
CA GLN A 462 -3.37 -22.59 24.00
C GLN A 462 -2.46 -21.41 23.68
N THR A 463 -2.78 -20.31 24.36
CA THR A 463 -2.22 -18.96 24.30
C THR A 463 -0.79 -18.92 24.81
N GLU A 464 0.09 -18.19 24.12
CA GLU A 464 1.08 -17.29 24.74
C GLU A 464 1.48 -16.24 23.70
N LEU A 465 1.15 -14.99 24.00
CA LEU A 465 1.41 -13.80 23.19
C LEU A 465 2.89 -13.43 23.37
N ASP A 466 3.70 -13.57 22.32
CA ASP A 466 5.03 -12.99 22.29
C ASP A 466 5.05 -11.73 21.40
N VAL A 467 5.62 -10.65 21.94
CA VAL A 467 5.44 -9.27 21.50
C VAL A 467 6.61 -8.82 20.63
N GLY A 468 6.29 -8.47 19.38
CA GLY A 468 6.74 -7.24 18.74
C GLY A 468 8.09 -7.22 18.00
N ALA A 469 8.03 -7.15 16.67
CA ALA A 469 9.15 -6.69 15.85
C ALA A 469 8.99 -5.20 15.48
N VAL A 470 10.09 -4.45 15.64
CA VAL A 470 10.15 -2.98 15.67
C VAL A 470 10.00 -2.36 14.26
N ILE A 471 8.94 -1.57 14.07
CA ILE A 471 8.72 -0.73 12.88
C ILE A 471 9.63 0.51 12.95
N LYS A 472 10.22 0.88 11.82
CA LYS A 472 11.05 2.08 11.67
C LYS A 472 10.15 3.32 11.58
N ILE A 473 9.95 3.99 12.71
CA ILE A 473 9.10 5.18 12.85
C ILE A 473 9.90 6.45 12.47
N GLU A 474 9.30 7.37 11.70
CA GLU A 474 9.86 8.71 11.49
C GLU A 474 9.93 9.46 12.83
N LYS A 475 11.13 9.91 13.20
CA LYS A 475 11.43 10.50 14.51
C LYS A 475 11.44 12.02 14.43
N ALA A 476 10.62 12.68 15.25
CA ALA A 476 10.64 14.13 15.44
C ALA A 476 11.90 14.57 16.21
N PRO A 477 12.50 15.75 15.97
CA PRO A 477 13.63 16.23 16.75
C PRO A 477 13.24 16.50 18.21
N TRP A 478 14.07 16.09 19.18
CA TRP A 478 13.84 16.42 20.58
C TRP A 478 14.13 17.90 20.85
N LEU A 479 13.12 18.63 21.37
CA LEU A 479 13.18 20.07 21.62
C LEU A 479 14.00 20.37 22.88
N LYS A 480 14.61 21.57 22.96
CA LYS A 480 15.50 21.94 24.08
C LYS A 480 14.78 22.60 25.26
N VAL A 481 13.56 23.09 25.06
CA VAL A 481 12.85 23.96 26.02
C VAL A 481 11.71 23.17 26.67
N LEU A 482 11.64 23.18 28.01
CA LEU A 482 10.76 22.30 28.79
C LEU A 482 9.27 22.43 28.45
N PRO A 483 8.66 23.63 28.34
CA PRO A 483 7.28 23.78 27.88
C PRO A 483 6.98 23.13 26.53
N GLU A 484 7.93 23.19 25.59
CA GLU A 484 7.76 22.59 24.26
C GLU A 484 7.92 21.07 24.30
N GLN A 485 8.79 20.55 25.17
CA GLN A 485 8.92 19.11 25.43
C GLN A 485 7.63 18.54 25.99
N ILE A 486 7.00 19.20 26.97
CA ILE A 486 5.71 18.77 27.55
C ILE A 486 4.63 18.75 26.45
N ALA A 487 4.53 19.80 25.64
CA ALA A 487 3.57 19.86 24.55
C ALA A 487 3.79 18.75 23.51
N ALA A 488 5.04 18.45 23.17
CA ALA A 488 5.38 17.41 22.22
C ALA A 488 5.11 16.00 22.77
N VAL A 489 5.42 15.74 24.04
CA VAL A 489 5.13 14.46 24.71
C VAL A 489 3.63 14.23 24.79
N ARG A 490 2.85 15.25 25.17
CA ARG A 490 1.38 15.18 25.19
C ARG A 490 0.81 14.93 23.79
N GLU A 491 1.30 15.63 22.77
CA GLU A 491 0.84 15.41 21.39
C GLU A 491 1.12 13.98 20.90
N VAL A 492 2.27 13.40 21.27
CA VAL A 492 2.58 12.00 20.95
C VAL A 492 1.73 11.02 21.74
N LEU A 493 1.44 11.30 23.01
CA LEU A 493 0.55 10.49 23.84
C LEU A 493 -0.88 10.50 23.26
N GLU A 494 -1.41 11.68 22.91
CA GLU A 494 -2.70 11.86 22.21
C GLU A 494 -2.75 11.09 20.88
N GLU A 495 -1.66 11.04 20.12
CA GLU A 495 -1.58 10.28 18.86
C GLU A 495 -1.59 8.75 19.06
N LEU A 496 -1.01 8.27 20.16
CA LEU A 496 -0.90 6.84 20.46
C LEU A 496 -2.08 6.30 21.27
N GLY A 497 -2.83 7.19 21.95
CA GLY A 497 -3.91 6.83 22.86
C GLY A 497 -3.39 6.31 24.18
N GLU A 498 -2.75 5.14 24.16
CA GLU A 498 -2.06 4.54 25.30
C GLU A 498 -0.63 4.20 24.91
N ALA A 499 0.33 4.65 25.70
CA ALA A 499 1.73 4.42 25.40
C ALA A 499 2.59 4.27 26.66
N SER A 500 3.60 3.41 26.56
CA SER A 500 4.70 3.36 27.53
C SER A 500 5.69 4.52 27.29
N PRO A 501 6.44 4.94 28.31
CA PRO A 501 7.49 5.95 28.16
C PRO A 501 8.50 5.61 27.03
N GLU A 502 8.80 4.32 26.81
CA GLU A 502 9.68 3.85 25.73
C GLU A 502 9.05 4.02 24.34
N GLN A 503 7.75 3.78 24.22
CA GLN A 503 7.02 3.96 22.96
C GLN A 503 7.00 5.43 22.55
N ILE A 504 6.81 6.34 23.49
CA ILE A 504 6.90 7.79 23.26
C ILE A 504 8.34 8.19 22.91
N ALA A 505 9.35 7.66 23.63
CA ALA A 505 10.76 7.95 23.34
C ALA A 505 11.16 7.58 21.91
N ARG A 506 10.61 6.48 21.38
CA ARG A 506 10.87 6.02 20.00
C ARG A 506 10.36 6.97 18.92
N ARG A 507 9.44 7.89 19.25
CA ARG A 507 8.93 8.94 18.34
C ARG A 507 9.86 10.14 18.20
N PHE A 508 10.90 10.25 19.02
CA PHE A 508 11.83 11.37 19.02
C PHE A 508 13.28 10.98 18.70
N GLN A 509 14.02 11.88 18.06
CA GLN A 509 15.46 11.76 17.82
C GLN A 509 16.20 12.15 19.10
N ARG A 510 17.00 11.21 19.65
CA ARG A 510 17.86 11.41 20.82
C ARG A 510 17.12 11.68 22.14
N ALA A 511 15.81 11.46 22.22
CA ALA A 511 15.11 11.39 23.50
C ALA A 511 15.40 10.04 24.19
N ARG A 512 15.50 10.07 25.52
CA ARG A 512 15.64 8.87 26.36
C ARG A 512 14.38 8.71 27.21
N THR A 513 14.05 7.48 27.58
CA THR A 513 12.93 7.15 28.49
C THR A 513 12.96 8.00 29.77
N THR A 514 14.16 8.15 30.36
CA THR A 514 14.41 8.94 31.58
C THR A 514 14.09 10.43 31.44
N ALA A 515 13.99 10.97 30.22
CA ALA A 515 13.59 12.36 29.98
C ALA A 515 12.07 12.51 29.78
N ILE A 516 11.36 11.41 29.52
CA ILE A 516 9.92 11.38 29.21
C ILE A 516 9.11 11.00 30.44
N GLU A 517 9.58 10.07 31.26
CA GLU A 517 8.91 9.66 32.50
C GLU A 517 8.52 10.85 33.40
N PRO A 518 9.39 11.84 33.69
CA PRO A 518 9.01 12.97 34.55
C PRO A 518 7.96 13.87 33.91
N LEU A 519 7.94 13.97 32.58
CA LEU A 519 6.96 14.76 31.83
C LEU A 519 5.59 14.09 31.83
N LEU A 520 5.54 12.77 31.66
CA LEU A 520 4.32 11.98 31.76
C LEU A 520 3.75 11.98 33.18
N ALA A 521 4.62 11.85 34.19
CA ALA A 521 4.21 11.99 35.60
C ALA A 521 3.65 13.39 35.90
N SER A 522 4.25 14.45 35.32
CA SER A 522 3.73 15.82 35.43
C SER A 522 2.38 16.00 34.72
N LEU A 523 2.20 15.41 33.53
CA LEU A 523 0.92 15.41 32.82
C LEU A 523 -0.15 14.66 33.61
N ALA A 524 0.19 13.52 34.21
CA ALA A 524 -0.73 12.77 35.06
C ALA A 524 -1.13 13.53 36.33
N ALA A 525 -0.17 14.20 36.99
CA ALA A 525 -0.44 15.04 38.15
C ALA A 525 -1.34 16.25 37.82
N LEU A 526 -1.30 16.73 36.57
CA LEU A 526 -2.15 17.81 36.05
C LEU A 526 -3.48 17.31 35.46
N GLY A 527 -3.77 16.01 35.53
CA GLY A 527 -5.00 15.42 34.96
C GLY A 527 -5.04 15.42 33.43
N GLN A 528 -3.90 15.54 32.76
CA GLN A 528 -3.74 15.53 31.29
C GLN A 528 -3.18 14.19 30.77
N ALA A 529 -3.10 13.18 31.64
CA ALA A 529 -2.80 11.79 31.31
C ALA A 529 -3.29 10.90 32.48
N GLN A 530 -3.60 9.64 32.21
CA GLN A 530 -3.97 8.66 33.24
C GLN A 530 -2.96 7.51 33.27
N VAL A 531 -2.53 7.11 34.47
CA VAL A 531 -1.66 5.94 34.64
C VAL A 531 -2.53 4.67 34.67
N THR A 532 -2.20 3.72 33.81
CA THR A 532 -2.85 2.40 33.74
C THR A 532 -2.18 1.40 34.70
N GLU A 533 -2.87 0.30 35.04
CA GLU A 533 -2.36 -0.72 35.97
C GLU A 533 -1.06 -1.39 35.49
N ASP A 534 -0.82 -1.42 34.17
CA ASP A 534 0.39 -1.98 33.55
C ASP A 534 1.56 -0.99 33.45
N GLY A 535 1.47 0.19 34.10
CA GLY A 535 2.54 1.20 34.11
C GLY A 535 2.65 2.03 32.83
N ARG A 536 1.63 2.02 31.98
CA ARG A 536 1.52 2.88 30.78
C ARG A 536 0.71 4.14 31.06
N TYR A 537 0.84 5.12 30.18
CA TYR A 537 0.07 6.35 30.24
C TYR A 537 -0.98 6.34 29.13
N ALA A 538 -2.20 6.73 29.46
CA ALA A 538 -3.28 7.02 28.51
C ALA A 538 -3.48 8.53 28.41
N ALA A 539 -3.78 9.01 27.20
CA ALA A 539 -4.02 10.43 26.89
C ALA A 539 -5.29 10.98 27.52
#